data_AF-A0ABD0U2C0-F1
#
_entry.id   AF-A0ABD0U2C0-F1
#
_cell.length_a   1.000
_cell.length_b   1.000
_cell.length_c   1.000
_cell.angle_alpha   90.00
_cell.angle_beta   90.00
_cell.angle_gamma   90.00
#
_symmetry.space_group_name_H-M   'P 1'
#
loop_
_entity.id
_entity.type
_entity.pdbx_description
1 polymer ?
#
loop_
_entity_poly.entity_id
_entity_poly.type
_entity_poly.pdbx_seq_one_letter_code
_entity_poly.pdbx_strand_id
1 'polypeptide(L)'
;MPDPKLVSWTRTISSYIKSGHAELGLREFRGMCDSGLRPNEYGLSLALKASRLAGEPAIGKLLHGLAIKAGFEDNSFCGTSILDMYCKYGYMKEAQLFFDKAAVKCQAMWNSFIDG
;
A
#
# COMPACT_ATOMS: atom_id res chain seq x y z
N MET A 1 -5.36 21.85 -4.26
CA MET A 1 -6.02 21.30 -3.05
C MET A 1 -6.36 19.84 -3.31
N PRO A 2 -6.19 18.93 -2.35
CA PRO A 2 -6.57 17.53 -2.55
C PRO A 2 -8.09 17.43 -2.75
N ASP A 3 -8.53 16.49 -3.59
CA ASP A 3 -9.96 16.25 -3.84
C ASP A 3 -10.65 15.89 -2.51
N PRO A 4 -11.64 16.69 -2.05
CA PRO A 4 -12.35 16.42 -0.80
C PRO A 4 -12.96 15.01 -0.73
N LYS A 5 -13.39 14.46 -1.87
CA LYS A 5 -13.92 13.09 -1.94
C LYS A 5 -12.83 12.08 -1.63
N LEU A 6 -11.65 12.21 -2.26
CA LEU A 6 -10.50 11.34 -2.00
C LEU A 6 -10.04 11.41 -0.54
N VAL A 7 -10.02 12.62 0.05
CA VAL A 7 -9.72 12.81 1.47
C VAL A 7 -10.72 12.10 2.37
N SER A 8 -12.02 12.14 2.04
CA SER A 8 -13.05 11.44 2.81
C SER A 8 -12.86 9.92 2.74
N TRP A 9 -12.65 9.36 1.54
CA TRP A 9 -12.43 7.91 1.37
C TRP A 9 -11.19 7.42 2.12
N THR A 10 -10.06 8.12 1.97
CA THR A 10 -8.80 7.76 2.65
C THR A 10 -8.92 7.82 4.17
N ARG A 11 -9.70 8.78 4.71
CA ARG A 11 -10.00 8.83 6.15
C ARG A 11 -10.83 7.64 6.60
N THR A 12 -11.88 7.27 5.86
CA THR A 12 -12.71 6.10 6.16
C THR A 12 -11.89 4.81 6.15
N ILE A 13 -11.07 4.60 5.10
CA ILE A 13 -10.18 3.44 4.99
C ILE A 13 -9.21 3.39 6.17
N SER A 14 -8.56 4.53 6.50
CA SER A 14 -7.66 4.64 7.65
C SER A 14 -8.34 4.30 8.96
N SER A 15 -9.59 4.74 9.15
CA SER A 15 -10.39 4.42 10.33
C SER A 15 -10.63 2.92 10.47
N TYR A 16 -11.06 2.25 9.39
CA TYR A 16 -11.26 0.79 9.40
C TYR A 16 -10.00 0.03 9.75
N ILE A 17 -8.85 0.41 9.17
CA ILE A 17 -7.55 -0.19 9.49
C ILE A 17 -7.21 -0.03 10.97
N LYS A 18 -7.41 1.17 11.54
CA LYS A 18 -7.12 1.46 12.96
C LYS A 18 -8.03 0.68 13.92
N SER A 19 -9.26 0.41 13.52
CA SER A 19 -10.23 -0.38 14.29
C SER A 19 -10.05 -1.90 14.13
N GLY A 20 -9.03 -2.35 13.40
CA GLY A 20 -8.78 -3.78 13.19
C GLY A 20 -9.74 -4.44 12.19
N HIS A 21 -10.33 -3.65 11.28
CA HIS A 21 -11.27 -4.15 10.25
C HIS A 21 -10.66 -3.93 8.86
N ALA A 22 -9.49 -4.52 8.64
CA ALA A 22 -8.67 -4.27 7.45
C ALA A 22 -9.37 -4.71 6.15
N GLU A 23 -10.18 -5.77 6.20
CA GLU A 23 -10.98 -6.28 5.09
C GLU A 23 -12.03 -5.25 4.65
N LEU A 24 -12.67 -4.57 5.62
CA LEU A 24 -13.57 -3.45 5.33
C LEU A 24 -12.80 -2.28 4.71
N GLY A 25 -11.60 -1.99 5.21
CA GLY A 25 -10.71 -0.99 4.60
C GLY A 25 -10.39 -1.29 3.13
N LEU A 26 -10.12 -2.54 2.78
CA LEU A 26 -9.93 -2.97 1.39
C LEU A 26 -11.21 -2.86 0.56
N ARG A 27 -12.37 -3.21 1.12
CA ARG A 27 -13.65 -3.09 0.43
C ARG A 27 -13.98 -1.63 0.12
N GLU A 28 -13.74 -0.73 1.06
CA GLU A 28 -13.91 0.71 0.84
C GLU A 28 -12.92 1.24 -0.20
N PHE A 29 -11.67 0.78 -0.19
CA PHE A 29 -10.70 1.15 -1.23
C PHE A 29 -11.15 0.69 -2.63
N ARG A 30 -11.72 -0.52 -2.74
CA ARG A 30 -12.32 -1.00 -3.99
C ARG A 30 -13.50 -0.11 -4.40
N GLY A 31 -14.41 0.21 -3.48
CA GLY A 31 -15.55 1.10 -3.75
C GLY A 31 -15.12 2.48 -4.23
N MET A 32 -14.05 3.04 -3.65
CA MET A 32 -13.44 4.28 -4.14
C MET A 32 -12.98 4.14 -5.59
N CYS A 33 -12.26 3.07 -5.94
CA CYS A 33 -11.82 2.82 -7.32
C CYS A 33 -13.00 2.65 -8.28
N ASP A 34 -14.03 1.88 -7.88
CA ASP A 34 -15.23 1.60 -8.68
C ASP A 34 -16.06 2.87 -8.92
N SER A 35 -15.96 3.87 -8.02
CA SER A 35 -16.56 5.20 -8.21
C SER A 35 -15.83 6.08 -9.25
N GLY A 36 -14.75 5.57 -9.86
CA GLY A 36 -13.92 6.28 -10.82
C GLY A 36 -12.84 7.17 -10.20
N LEU A 37 -12.76 7.22 -8.87
CA LEU A 37 -11.69 7.95 -8.18
C LEU A 37 -10.38 7.16 -8.25
N ARG A 38 -9.30 7.85 -8.61
CA ARG A 38 -7.96 7.26 -8.60
C ARG A 38 -7.31 7.47 -7.23
N PRO A 39 -6.75 6.43 -6.60
CA PRO A 39 -5.98 6.59 -5.39
C PRO A 39 -4.74 7.45 -5.66
N ASN A 40 -4.34 8.24 -4.68
CA ASN A 40 -2.99 8.81 -4.61
C ASN A 40 -2.04 7.86 -3.87
N GLU A 41 -0.77 8.21 -3.76
CA GLU A 41 0.27 7.45 -3.07
C GLU A 41 -0.12 7.08 -1.63
N TYR A 42 -0.81 7.99 -0.93
CA TYR A 42 -1.30 7.75 0.42
C TYR A 42 -2.43 6.72 0.46
N GLY A 43 -3.45 6.86 -0.40
CA GLY A 43 -4.55 5.90 -0.49
C GLY A 43 -4.05 4.50 -0.85
N LEU A 44 -3.07 4.41 -1.74
CA LEU A 44 -2.45 3.13 -2.10
C LEU A 44 -1.66 2.51 -0.93
N SER A 45 -0.91 3.33 -0.18
CA SER A 45 -0.19 2.88 1.01
C SER A 45 -1.14 2.32 2.09
N LEU A 46 -2.32 2.93 2.26
CA LEU A 46 -3.36 2.43 3.16
C LEU A 46 -3.90 1.08 2.70
N ALA A 47 -4.14 0.91 1.40
CA ALA A 47 -4.62 -0.35 0.84
C ALA A 47 -3.58 -1.47 1.00
N LEU A 48 -2.29 -1.20 0.76
CA LEU A 48 -1.20 -2.16 0.97
C LEU A 48 -1.09 -2.58 2.44
N LYS A 49 -1.20 -1.61 3.36
CA LYS A 49 -1.26 -1.89 4.79
C LYS A 49 -2.50 -2.72 5.15
N ALA A 50 -3.65 -2.41 4.57
CA ALA A 50 -4.89 -3.15 4.80
C ALA A 50 -4.78 -4.59 4.28
N SER A 51 -4.21 -4.83 3.09
CA SER A 51 -3.99 -6.18 2.59
C SER A 51 -3.10 -6.98 3.54
N ARG A 52 -2.01 -6.37 4.00
CA ARG A 52 -1.11 -6.99 4.98
C ARG A 52 -1.85 -7.42 6.24
N LEU A 53 -2.63 -6.51 6.84
CA LEU A 53 -3.36 -6.77 8.07
C LEU A 53 -4.51 -7.78 7.90
N ALA A 54 -5.14 -7.81 6.73
CA ALA A 54 -6.16 -8.78 6.37
C ALA A 54 -5.58 -10.17 6.01
N GLY A 55 -4.25 -10.31 5.90
CA GLY A 55 -3.63 -11.57 5.49
C GLY A 55 -3.85 -11.93 4.02
N GLU A 56 -4.02 -10.93 3.15
CA GLU A 56 -4.40 -11.09 1.72
C GLU A 56 -3.24 -10.79 0.75
N PRO A 57 -2.25 -11.70 0.58
CA PRO A 57 -1.07 -11.45 -0.25
C PRO A 57 -1.39 -11.29 -1.75
N ALA A 58 -2.44 -11.96 -2.24
CA ALA A 58 -2.88 -11.80 -3.62
C ALA A 58 -3.34 -10.37 -3.90
N ILE A 59 -4.07 -9.76 -2.96
CA ILE A 59 -4.48 -8.35 -3.05
C ILE A 59 -3.26 -7.44 -2.97
N GLY A 60 -2.31 -7.72 -2.08
CA GLY A 60 -1.05 -6.97 -2.00
C GLY A 60 -0.29 -6.92 -3.33
N LYS A 61 -0.20 -8.05 -4.05
CA LYS A 61 0.43 -8.10 -5.39
C LYS A 61 -0.35 -7.31 -6.45
N LEU A 62 -1.68 -7.34 -6.40
CA LEU A 62 -2.52 -6.51 -7.29
C LEU A 62 -2.30 -5.02 -7.02
N LEU A 63 -2.21 -4.63 -5.74
CA LEU A 63 -1.94 -3.25 -5.34
C LEU A 63 -0.55 -2.78 -5.74
N HIS A 64 0.47 -3.64 -5.66
CA HIS A 64 1.80 -3.34 -6.21
C HIS A 64 1.74 -3.09 -7.72
N GLY A 65 1.04 -3.94 -8.48
CA GLY A 65 0.83 -3.71 -9.91
C GLY A 65 0.10 -2.40 -10.21
N LEU A 66 -0.87 -2.02 -9.37
CA LEU A 66 -1.55 -0.73 -9.45
C LEU A 66 -0.60 0.44 -9.13
N ALA A 67 0.32 0.27 -8.18
CA ALA A 67 1.34 1.27 -7.83
C ALA A 67 2.23 1.61 -9.03
N ILE A 68 2.74 0.57 -9.70
CA ILE A 68 3.57 0.71 -10.90
C ILE A 68 2.80 1.43 -12.00
N LYS A 69 1.54 1.02 -12.25
CA LYS A 69 0.70 1.67 -13.27
C LYS A 69 0.38 3.14 -12.97
N ALA A 70 0.42 3.52 -11.70
CA ALA A 70 0.19 4.88 -11.24
C ALA A 70 1.48 5.71 -11.10
N GLY A 71 2.68 5.09 -11.22
CA GLY A 71 3.97 5.74 -11.03
C GLY A 71 4.30 6.05 -9.56
N PHE A 72 3.79 5.25 -8.62
CA PHE A 72 3.97 5.46 -7.18
C PHE A 72 4.96 4.50 -6.53
N GLU A 73 5.55 3.57 -7.27
CA GLU A 73 6.51 2.59 -6.76
C GLU A 73 7.76 3.24 -6.13
N ASP A 74 8.23 4.36 -6.68
CA ASP A 74 9.38 5.13 -6.15
C ASP A 74 8.98 6.16 -5.09
N ASN A 75 7.68 6.34 -4.81
CA ASN A 75 7.25 7.22 -3.74
C ASN A 75 7.64 6.59 -2.38
N SER A 76 8.26 7.37 -1.51
CA SER A 76 8.77 6.85 -0.23
C SER A 76 7.70 6.16 0.63
N PHE A 77 6.47 6.67 0.69
CA PHE A 77 5.39 6.06 1.47
C PHE A 77 4.87 4.78 0.82
N CYS A 78 4.58 4.84 -0.48
CA CYS A 78 4.03 3.71 -1.21
C CYS A 78 5.07 2.60 -1.38
N GLY A 79 6.28 2.92 -1.81
CA GLY A 79 7.40 1.99 -1.93
C GLY A 79 7.77 1.30 -0.62
N THR A 80 7.83 2.04 0.51
CA THR A 80 8.03 1.41 1.83
C THR A 80 6.90 0.44 2.16
N SER A 81 5.65 0.78 1.82
CA SER A 81 4.50 -0.09 2.07
C SER A 81 4.50 -1.35 1.19
N ILE A 82 4.99 -1.25 -0.06
CA ILE A 82 5.18 -2.41 -0.94
C ILE A 82 6.26 -3.34 -0.36
N LEU A 83 7.38 -2.77 0.09
CA LEU A 83 8.47 -3.52 0.69
C LEU A 83 8.04 -4.22 1.98
N ASP A 84 7.42 -3.49 2.93
CA ASP A 84 6.86 -4.04 4.17
C ASP A 84 5.87 -5.18 3.88
N MET A 85 5.02 -5.01 2.87
CA MET A 85 4.08 -6.04 2.44
C MET A 85 4.80 -7.33 2.01
N TYR A 86 5.81 -7.26 1.14
CA TYR A 86 6.56 -8.44 0.73
C TYR A 86 7.33 -9.10 1.89
N CYS A 87 8.02 -8.30 2.71
CA CYS A 87 8.76 -8.78 3.88
C CYS A 87 7.85 -9.52 4.86
N LYS A 88 6.72 -8.93 5.23
CA LYS A 88 5.80 -9.51 6.24
C LYS A 88 5.03 -10.73 5.75
N TYR A 89 4.97 -10.99 4.44
CA TYR A 89 4.48 -12.25 3.89
C TYR A 89 5.60 -13.28 3.64
N GLY A 90 6.86 -12.97 3.94
CA GLY A 90 7.99 -13.87 3.74
C GLY A 90 8.46 -13.99 2.28
N TYR A 91 8.00 -13.10 1.39
CA TYR A 91 8.42 -13.04 0.00
C TYR A 91 9.75 -12.29 -0.15
N MET A 92 10.80 -12.80 0.49
CA MET A 92 12.07 -12.09 0.62
C MET A 92 12.80 -11.89 -0.72
N LYS A 93 12.62 -12.80 -1.68
CA LYS A 93 13.20 -12.64 -3.02
C LYS A 93 12.57 -11.45 -3.74
N GLU A 94 11.25 -11.31 -3.65
CA GLU A 94 10.51 -10.19 -4.22
C GLU A 94 10.79 -8.89 -3.47
N ALA A 95 10.89 -8.93 -2.14
CA ALA A 95 11.28 -7.78 -1.33
C ALA A 95 12.67 -7.26 -1.72
N GLN A 96 13.66 -8.17 -1.84
CA GLN A 96 15.02 -7.83 -2.26
C GLN A 96 15.03 -7.28 -3.68
N LEU A 97 14.35 -7.93 -4.62
CA LEU A 97 14.27 -7.45 -6.00
C LEU A 97 13.66 -6.05 -6.10
N PHE A 98 12.63 -5.77 -5.31
CA PHE A 98 12.01 -4.44 -5.24
C PHE A 98 12.97 -3.42 -4.63
N PHE A 99 13.60 -3.75 -3.50
CA PHE A 99 14.55 -2.88 -2.82
C PHE A 99 15.75 -2.53 -3.71
N ASP A 100 16.32 -3.52 -4.41
CA ASP A 100 17.47 -3.32 -5.30
C ASP A 100 17.13 -2.37 -6.44
N LYS A 101 15.93 -2.49 -7.01
CA LYS A 101 15.42 -1.65 -8.12
C LYS A 101 14.96 -0.26 -7.70
N ALA A 102 14.61 -0.05 -6.42
CA ALA A 102 14.13 1.25 -5.95
C ALA A 102 15.18 2.35 -6.21
N ALA A 103 14.77 3.40 -6.92
CA ALA A 103 15.64 4.51 -7.29
C ALA A 103 16.10 5.31 -6.06
N VAL A 104 15.23 5.40 -5.04
CA VAL A 104 15.51 6.05 -3.77
C VAL A 104 15.21 5.09 -2.62
N LYS A 105 16.24 4.76 -1.84
CA LYS A 105 16.12 3.95 -0.62
C LYS A 105 16.05 4.86 0.59
N CYS A 106 14.87 5.05 1.16
CA CYS A 106 14.70 5.87 2.36
C CYS A 106 14.98 5.05 3.64
N GLN A 107 15.18 5.72 4.78
CA GLN A 107 15.42 5.06 6.07
C GLN A 107 14.31 4.05 6.42
N ALA A 108 13.05 4.37 6.09
CA ALA A 108 11.93 3.47 6.37
C ALA A 108 12.02 2.15 5.58
N MET A 109 12.51 2.18 4.33
CA MET A 109 12.73 0.96 3.55
C MET A 109 13.82 0.08 4.15
N TRP A 110 14.92 0.66 4.63
CA TRP A 110 15.97 -0.10 5.33
C TRP A 110 15.42 -0.79 6.58
N ASN A 111 14.66 -0.07 7.41
CA ASN A 111 14.04 -0.63 8.61
C ASN A 111 13.10 -1.78 8.23
N SER A 112 12.22 -1.59 7.24
CA SER A 112 11.30 -2.63 6.78
C SER A 112 12.01 -3.87 6.25
N PHE A 113 13.15 -3.72 5.57
CA PHE A 113 13.91 -4.84 5.02
C PHE A 113 14.64 -5.64 6.11
N ILE A 114 15.16 -4.97 7.15
CA ILE A 114 15.84 -5.62 8.28
C ILE A 114 14.85 -6.27 9.25
N ASP A 115 13.68 -5.65 9.45
CA ASP A 115 12.60 -6.17 10.31
C ASP A 115 11.80 -7.31 9.66
N GLY A 116 12.04 -7.59 8.38
CA GLY A 116 11.42 -8.66 7.61
C GLY A 116 12.13 -9.99 7.85
#